data_AF-A0A494Y900-F1
#
_entry.id   AF-A0A494Y900-F1
#
_cell.length_a   1.000
_cell.length_b   1.000
_cell.length_c   1.000
_cell.angle_alpha   90.00
_cell.angle_beta   90.00
_cell.angle_gamma   90.00
#
_symmetry.space_group_name_H-M   'P 1'
#
loop_
_entity.id
_entity.type
_entity.pdbx_description
1 polymer ?
#
loop_
_entity_poly.entity_id
_entity_poly.type
_entity_poly.pdbx_seq_one_letter_code
_entity_poly.pdbx_strand_id
1 'polypeptide(L)' 'MSTAYDLMFWIVWSPTGARPPSHRHTSRHSAIAEAERLAKANTGAAFYVLAAQEMRQVDGMKCVRFQDPEEIPF' A
#
# COMPACT_ATOMS: atom_id res chain seq x y z
N MET A 1 -14.85 -17.41 -16.40
CA MET A 1 -14.98 -16.35 -15.38
C MET A 1 -13.74 -16.40 -14.50
N SER A 2 -12.83 -15.44 -14.64
CA SER A 2 -11.67 -15.34 -13.74
C SER A 2 -12.10 -14.48 -12.56
N THR A 3 -12.28 -15.07 -11.39
CA THR A 3 -12.42 -14.31 -10.14
C THR A 3 -11.01 -13.88 -9.71
N ALA A 4 -10.42 -12.93 -10.43
CA ALA A 4 -9.23 -12.24 -9.94
C ALA A 4 -9.70 -11.33 -8.81
N TYR A 5 -9.46 -11.74 -7.56
CA TYR A 5 -9.69 -10.87 -6.42
C TYR A 5 -8.81 -9.62 -6.57
N ASP A 6 -9.38 -8.45 -6.32
CA ASP A 6 -8.60 -7.23 -6.19
C ASP A 6 -7.76 -7.40 -4.90
N LEU A 7 -6.45 -7.58 -5.05
CA LEU A 7 -5.53 -7.80 -3.93
C LEU A 7 -5.08 -6.48 -3.30
N MET A 8 -4.89 -6.51 -1.98
CA MET A 8 -4.29 -5.40 -1.24
C MET A 8 -2.89 -5.12 -1.77
N PHE A 9 -2.50 -3.85 -1.72
CA PHE A 9 -1.14 -3.42 -1.99
C PHE A 9 -0.70 -2.41 -0.93
N TRP A 10 0.60 -2.21 -0.83
CA TRP A 10 1.20 -1.31 0.13
C TRP A 10 1.86 -0.12 -0.56
N ILE A 11 1.89 1.02 0.12
CA ILE A 11 2.65 2.21 -0.27
C ILE A 11 3.51 2.67 0.90
N VAL A 12 4.62 3.34 0.60
CA VAL A 12 5.46 3.99 1.61
C VAL A 12 5.21 5.49 1.56
N TRP A 13 4.58 6.03 2.59
CA TRP A 13 4.22 7.44 2.68
C TRP A 13 5.08 8.17 3.71
N SER A 14 5.41 9.44 3.45
CA SER A 14 6.09 10.31 4.41
C SER A 14 5.26 11.58 4.63
N PRO A 15 4.97 11.96 5.89
CA PRO A 15 4.20 13.18 6.21
C PRO A 15 4.94 14.46 5.84
N THR A 16 6.27 14.41 5.80
CA THR A 16 7.14 15.54 5.45
C THR A 16 7.67 15.44 4.01
N GLY A 17 7.28 14.40 3.27
CA GLY A 17 7.69 14.18 1.89
C GLY A 17 7.02 15.17 0.94
N ALA A 18 7.81 15.78 0.05
CA ALA A 18 7.29 16.73 -0.94
C ALA A 18 6.48 16.08 -2.08
N ARG A 19 6.61 14.76 -2.27
CA ARG A 19 5.95 14.01 -3.35
C ARG A 19 5.07 12.91 -2.79
N PRO A 20 3.86 12.71 -3.33
CA PRO A 20 3.02 11.59 -2.97
C PRO A 20 3.67 10.26 -3.41
N PRO A 21 3.38 9.16 -2.70
CA PRO A 21 3.90 7.84 -3.05
C PRO A 21 3.36 7.39 -4.41
N SER A 22 4.25 6.89 -5.27
CA SER A 22 3.92 6.44 -6.63
C SER A 22 4.16 4.96 -6.88
N HIS A 23 4.78 4.25 -5.93
CA HIS A 23 5.11 2.83 -6.07
C HIS A 23 4.18 1.96 -5.22
N ARG A 24 3.59 0.92 -5.85
CA ARG A 24 2.77 -0.09 -5.19
C ARG A 24 3.64 -1.32 -4.90
N HIS A 25 3.74 -1.68 -3.64
CA HIS A 25 4.37 -2.91 -3.19
C HIS A 25 3.34 -4.03 -3.12
N THR A 26 3.70 -5.23 -3.56
CA THR A 26 2.81 -6.41 -3.59
C THR A 26 2.85 -7.24 -2.31
N SER A 27 3.73 -6.90 -1.36
CA SER A 27 3.82 -7.56 -0.05
C SER A 27 4.18 -6.55 1.03
N ARG A 28 3.76 -6.84 2.27
CA ARG A 28 4.11 -6.01 3.43
C ARG A 28 5.62 -5.94 3.63
N HIS A 29 6.31 -7.07 3.45
CA HIS A 29 7.76 -7.17 3.61
C HIS A 29 8.52 -6.24 2.66
N SER A 30 8.15 -6.20 1.37
CA SER A 30 8.83 -5.33 0.39
C SER A 30 8.62 -3.84 0.68
N ALA A 31 7.45 -3.45 1.18
CA ALA A 31 7.18 -2.08 1.60
C ALA A 31 8.00 -1.66 2.83
N ILE A 32 8.19 -2.56 3.80
CA ILE A 32 9.04 -2.32 4.97
C ILE A 32 10.49 -2.10 4.54
N ALA A 33 11.03 -2.97 3.67
CA ALA A 33 12.40 -2.83 3.18
C ALA A 33 12.62 -1.47 2.48
N GLU A 34 11.63 -1.00 1.72
CA GLU A 34 11.70 0.32 1.09
C GLU A 34 11.60 1.48 2.09
N ALA A 35 10.72 1.38 3.08
CA ALA A 35 10.63 2.37 4.15
C ALA A 35 11.95 2.49 4.93
N GLU A 36 12.61 1.37 5.23
CA GLU A 36 13.93 1.36 5.86
C GLU A 36 15.01 1.98 4.98
N ARG A 37 15.02 1.65 3.68
CA ARG A 37 15.96 2.24 2.72
C ARG A 37 15.81 3.77 2.67
N LEU A 38 14.57 4.27 2.65
CA LEU A 38 14.27 5.70 2.62
C LEU A 38 14.62 6.40 3.94
N ALA A 39 14.34 5.77 5.09
CA ALA A 39 14.70 6.30 6.40
C ALA A 39 16.22 6.42 6.56
N LYS A 40 16.99 5.41 6.12
CA LYS A 40 18.47 5.44 6.12
C LYS A 40 19.03 6.57 5.25
N ALA A 41 18.37 6.88 4.13
CA ALA A 41 18.79 7.95 3.22
C ALA A 41 18.38 9.35 3.69
N ASN A 42 17.40 9.46 4.59
CA ASN A 42 16.82 10.74 5.03
C ASN A 42 16.70 10.78 6.57
N THR A 43 17.84 10.93 7.26
CA THR A 43 17.90 10.97 8.72
C THR A 43 16.92 12.00 9.30
N GLY A 44 16.10 11.57 10.26
CA GLY A 44 15.11 12.42 10.93
C GLY A 44 13.74 12.49 10.24
N ALA A 45 13.62 12.00 8.99
CA ALA A 45 12.33 11.85 8.34
C ALA A 45 11.64 10.52 8.74
N ALA A 46 10.32 10.55 8.82
CA ALA A 46 9.51 9.36 9.08
C ALA A 46 8.90 8.81 7.79
N PHE A 47 8.83 7.49 7.69
CA PHE A 47 8.22 6.76 6.58
C PHE A 47 7.28 5.70 7.14
N TYR A 48 6.05 5.68 6.62
CA TYR A 48 4.95 4.84 7.09
C TYR A 48 4.57 3.86 5.99
N VAL A 49 4.42 2.59 6.37
CA VAL A 49 3.89 1.55 5.48
C VAL A 49 2.38 1.53 5.63
N LEU A 50 1.66 1.81 4.54
CA LEU A 50 0.20 1.86 4.50
C LEU A 50 -0.34 0.80 3.54
N ALA A 51 -1.42 0.13 3.92
CA ALA A 51 -2.11 -0.85 3.07
C ALA A 51 -3.39 -0.26 2.48
N ALA A 52 -3.62 -0.49 1.18
CA ALA A 52 -4.86 -0.12 0.53
C ALA A 52 -5.94 -1.17 0.83
N GLN A 53 -6.88 -0.84 1.71
CA GLN A 53 -7.96 -1.75 2.13
C GLN A 53 -9.23 -1.61 1.28
N GLU A 54 -9.52 -0.41 0.78
CA GLU A 54 -10.73 -0.13 0.00
C GLU A 54 -10.47 0.89 -1.13
N MET A 55 -11.28 0.84 -2.19
CA MET A 55 -11.29 1.82 -3.28
C MET A 55 -12.72 2.29 -3.59
N ARG A 56 -12.86 3.56 -3.99
CA ARG A 56 -14.10 4.20 -4.46
C ARG A 56 -13.84 4.91 -5.78
N GLN A 57 -14.74 4.74 -6.76
CA GLN A 57 -14.67 5.41 -8.05
C GLN A 57 -16.09 5.89 -8.47
N VAL A 58 -16.20 7.16 -8.87
CA VAL A 58 -17.50 7.86 -9.09
C VAL A 58 -18.28 7.34 -10.32
N ASP A 59 -17.66 6.51 -11.16
CA ASP A 59 -18.34 5.82 -12.26
C ASP A 59 -19.24 4.69 -11.75
N GLY A 60 -20.53 5.00 -11.52
CA GLY A 60 -21.49 4.07 -10.93
C GLY A 60 -21.25 3.75 -9.45
N MET A 61 -20.41 4.55 -8.76
CA MET A 61 -19.97 4.32 -7.38
C MET A 61 -19.42 2.91 -7.16
N LYS A 62 -18.38 2.55 -7.92
CA LYS A 62 -17.68 1.28 -7.72
C LYS A 62 -17.01 1.28 -6.34
N CYS A 63 -17.39 0.32 -5.50
CA CYS A 63 -16.81 0.07 -4.19
C CYS A 63 -16.05 -1.25 -4.23
N VAL A 64 -14.75 -1.22 -3.99
CA VAL A 64 -13.91 -2.43 -3.88
C VAL A 64 -13.39 -2.53 -2.46
N ARG A 65 -13.48 -3.73 -1.88
CA ARG A 65 -12.73 -4.13 -0.69
C ARG A 65 -11.66 -5.11 -1.16
N PHE A 66 -10.41 -4.79 -0.87
CA PHE A 66 -9.29 -5.62 -1.26
C PHE A 66 -9.16 -6.82 -0.32
N GLN A 67 -8.68 -7.95 -0.83
CA GLN A 67 -8.31 -9.10 0.01
C GLN A 67 -6.86 -8.98 0.45
N ASP A 68 -6.60 -9.28 1.72
CA ASP A 68 -5.24 -9.43 2.21
C ASP A 68 -4.70 -10.81 1.78
N PRO A 69 -3.69 -10.87 0.89
CA PRO A 69 -3.11 -12.15 0.48
C PRO A 69 -2.34 -12.85 1.61
N GLU A 70 -2.00 -12.14 2.69
CA GLU A 70 -1.30 -12.70 3.86
C GLU A 70 -2.29 -13.15 4.96
N GLU A 71 -3.59 -12.84 4.84
CA GLU A 71 -4.61 -13.27 5.80
C GLU A 71 -5.04 -14.72 5.52
N ILE A 72 -4.85 -15.60 6.50
CA ILE A 72 -5.28 -17.01 6.42
C ILE A 72 -6.78 -17.08 6.80
N PRO A 73 -7.68 -17.50 5.90
CA PRO A 73 -9.08 -17.72 6.25
C PRO A 73 -9.20 -18.90 7.23
N PHE A 74 -10.06 -18.75 8.24
CA PHE A 74 -10.37 -19.79 9.23
C PHE A 74 -11.31 -20.88 8.69
#